data_AF-A0A973BVN0-F1
#
_entry.id   AF-A0A973BVN0-F1
#
_cell.length_a   1.000
_cell.length_b   1.000
_cell.length_c   1.000
_cell.angle_alpha   90.00
_cell.angle_beta   90.00
_cell.angle_gamma   90.00
#
_symmetry.space_group_name_H-M   'P 1'
#
loop_
_entity.id
_entity.type
_entity.pdbx_description
1 polymer ?
#
loop_
_entity_poly.entity_id
_entity_poly.type
_entity_poly.pdbx_seq_one_letter_code
_entity_poly.pdbx_strand_id
1 'polypeptide(L)'
;MSELQNEIKSIEVHMKDAIEKVQLGDDLAALMKNRAFKRLITERYFKDEPARLVMLKACPNAQSDDVQKEIEKDITAIGGLFQFFCAIEGEANAMRHAIESDKQMIEALEAEDE
;
A
#
# COMPACT_ATOMS: atom_id res chain seq x y z
N MET A 1 10.21 37.71 5.29
CA MET A 1 9.28 36.76 4.67
C MET A 1 7.88 37.28 4.94
N SER A 2 7.04 37.41 3.90
CA SER A 2 5.61 37.71 4.08
C SER A 2 4.93 36.57 4.84
N GLU A 3 3.76 36.82 5.41
CA GLU A 3 2.96 35.77 6.05
C GLU A 3 2.63 34.65 5.03
N LEU A 4 2.36 35.03 3.77
CA LEU A 4 2.13 34.11 2.64
C LEU A 4 3.34 33.19 2.37
N GLN A 5 4.56 33.72 2.42
CA GLN A 5 5.78 32.91 2.25
C GLN A 5 5.97 31.87 3.37
N ASN A 6 5.53 32.15 4.59
CA ASN A 6 5.57 31.16 5.67
C ASN A 6 4.51 30.08 5.47
N GLU A 7 3.34 30.44 4.95
CA GLU A 7 2.24 29.51 4.64
C GLU A 7 2.63 28.55 3.51
N ILE A 8 3.16 29.07 2.40
CA ILE A 8 3.68 28.26 1.28
C ILE A 8 4.72 27.26 1.79
N LYS A 9 5.68 27.70 2.59
CA LYS A 9 6.72 26.83 3.14
C LYS A 9 6.15 25.72 4.04
N SER A 10 5.06 25.99 4.76
CA SER A 10 4.39 24.95 5.55
C SER A 10 3.74 23.90 4.65
N ILE A 11 3.10 24.34 3.56
CA ILE A 11 2.49 23.44 2.58
C ILE A 11 3.56 22.58 1.91
N GLU A 12 4.69 23.16 1.49
CA GLU A 12 5.81 22.43 0.87
C GLU A 12 6.37 21.33 1.78
N VAL A 13 6.45 21.58 3.09
CA VAL A 13 6.89 20.58 4.07
C VAL A 13 5.92 19.41 4.12
N HIS A 14 4.61 19.66 4.15
CA HIS A 14 3.59 18.61 4.14
C HIS A 14 3.56 17.83 2.82
N MET A 15 3.74 18.52 1.69
CA MET A 15 3.82 17.88 0.38
C MET A 15 4.98 16.89 0.28
N LYS A 16 6.11 17.16 0.94
CA LYS A 16 7.25 16.24 0.93
C LYS A 16 6.88 14.87 1.48
N ASP A 17 6.18 14.82 2.61
CA ASP A 17 5.72 13.56 3.20
C ASP A 17 4.73 12.83 2.27
N ALA A 18 3.82 13.58 1.65
CA ALA A 18 2.87 13.02 0.68
C ALA A 18 3.59 12.41 -0.54
N ILE A 19 4.64 13.06 -1.05
CA ILE A 19 5.45 12.57 -2.18
C ILE A 19 6.11 11.22 -1.83
N GLU A 20 6.65 11.08 -0.62
CA GLU A 20 7.26 9.81 -0.17
C GLU A 20 6.24 8.66 -0.18
N LYS A 21 5.00 8.92 0.24
CA LYS A 21 3.91 7.93 0.19
C LYS A 21 3.52 7.55 -1.23
N VAL A 22 3.46 8.52 -2.14
CA VAL A 22 3.22 8.25 -3.57
C VAL A 22 4.32 7.36 -4.15
N GLN A 23 5.58 7.65 -3.82
CA GLN A 23 6.72 6.86 -4.29
C GLN A 23 6.65 5.41 -3.83
N LEU A 24 6.27 5.16 -2.57
CA LEU A 24 6.06 3.79 -2.08
C LEU A 24 4.98 3.03 -2.88
N GLY A 25 3.89 3.71 -3.25
CA GLY A 25 2.86 3.14 -4.11
C GLY A 25 3.37 2.80 -5.51
N ASP A 26 4.17 3.69 -6.11
CA ASP A 26 4.77 3.46 -7.42
C ASP A 26 5.79 2.30 -7.40
N ASP A 27 6.62 2.23 -6.36
CA ASP A 27 7.58 1.14 -6.15
C ASP A 27 6.86 -0.21 -6.00
N LEU A 28 5.78 -0.25 -5.21
CA LEU A 28 4.94 -1.44 -5.07
C LEU A 28 4.33 -1.84 -6.42
N ALA A 29 3.77 -0.89 -7.17
CA ALA A 29 3.19 -1.16 -8.49
C ALA A 29 4.23 -1.70 -9.49
N ALA A 30 5.46 -1.17 -9.45
CA ALA A 30 6.57 -1.66 -10.27
C ALA A 30 6.98 -3.08 -9.85
N LEU A 31 7.08 -3.33 -8.54
CA LEU A 31 7.40 -4.64 -7.98
C LEU A 31 6.35 -5.68 -8.38
N MET A 32 5.06 -5.36 -8.29
CA MET A 32 3.98 -6.26 -8.70
C MET A 32 3.97 -6.57 -10.20
N LYS A 33 4.52 -5.69 -11.04
CA LYS A 33 4.70 -5.94 -12.48
C LYS A 33 5.90 -6.84 -12.78
N ASN A 34 6.87 -6.94 -11.88
CA ASN A 34 8.08 -7.74 -12.05
C ASN A 34 7.75 -9.24 -12.21
N ARG A 35 8.37 -9.89 -13.20
CA ARG A 35 8.13 -11.31 -13.51
C ARG A 35 8.42 -12.25 -12.34
N ALA A 36 9.50 -12.02 -11.60
CA ALA A 36 9.87 -12.85 -10.46
C ALA A 36 8.87 -12.69 -9.32
N PHE A 37 8.44 -11.45 -9.04
CA PHE A 37 7.41 -11.18 -8.05
C PHE A 37 6.09 -11.84 -8.41
N LYS A 38 5.61 -11.70 -9.65
CA LYS A 38 4.40 -12.38 -10.12
C LYS A 38 4.49 -13.89 -9.91
N ARG A 39 5.60 -14.50 -10.29
CA ARG A 39 5.79 -15.95 -10.16
C ARG A 39 5.82 -16.40 -8.70
N LEU A 40 6.51 -15.67 -7.81
CA LEU A 40 6.76 -16.13 -6.44
C LEU A 40 5.67 -15.68 -5.45
N ILE A 41 5.21 -14.44 -5.58
CA ILE A 41 4.28 -13.84 -4.63
C ILE A 41 2.86 -13.95 -5.17
N THR A 42 2.58 -13.47 -6.39
CA THR A 42 1.21 -13.48 -6.91
C THR A 42 0.69 -14.89 -7.20
N GLU A 43 1.40 -15.69 -7.99
CA GLU A 43 0.93 -17.03 -8.35
C GLU A 43 1.14 -18.03 -7.20
N ARG A 44 2.33 -18.09 -6.62
CA ARG A 44 2.63 -19.12 -5.61
C ARG A 44 2.07 -18.78 -4.22
N TYR A 45 2.34 -17.58 -3.70
CA TYR A 45 1.96 -17.23 -2.34
C TYR A 45 0.52 -16.75 -2.19
N PHE A 46 -0.01 -15.93 -3.11
CA PHE A 46 -1.37 -15.39 -3.02
C PHE A 46 -2.46 -16.25 -3.66
N LYS A 47 -2.10 -17.26 -4.45
CA LYS A 47 -3.06 -18.08 -5.18
C LYS A 47 -2.90 -19.57 -4.89
N ASP A 48 -1.74 -20.15 -5.16
CA ASP A 48 -1.55 -21.60 -5.00
C ASP A 48 -1.51 -22.02 -3.52
N GLU A 49 -0.85 -21.25 -2.66
CA GLU A 49 -0.71 -21.58 -1.24
C GLU A 49 -2.03 -21.55 -0.46
N PRO A 50 -2.91 -20.53 -0.60
CA PRO A 50 -4.23 -20.55 0.01
C PRO A 50 -5.06 -21.76 -0.44
N ALA A 51 -5.03 -22.09 -1.74
CA ALA A 51 -5.71 -23.27 -2.27
C ALA A 51 -5.16 -24.56 -1.64
N ARG A 52 -3.84 -24.68 -1.51
CA ARG A 52 -3.18 -25.81 -0.85
C ARG A 52 -3.59 -25.93 0.61
N LEU A 53 -3.65 -24.80 1.34
CA LEU A 53 -4.04 -24.75 2.75
C LEU A 53 -5.52 -25.15 2.94
N VAL A 54 -6.42 -24.70 2.05
CA VAL A 54 -7.82 -25.13 2.06
C VAL A 54 -7.96 -26.63 1.85
N MET A 55 -7.21 -27.20 0.91
CA MET A 55 -7.20 -28.66 0.68
C MET A 55 -6.63 -29.41 1.89
N LEU A 56 -5.52 -28.91 2.46
CA LEU A 56 -4.91 -29.47 3.66
C LEU A 56 -5.89 -29.47 4.84
N LYS A 57 -6.64 -28.38 5.02
CA LYS A 57 -7.68 -28.26 6.04
C LYS A 57 -8.73 -29.36 5.97
N ALA A 58 -9.01 -29.89 4.77
CA ALA A 58 -9.97 -30.97 4.56
C ALA A 58 -9.36 -32.38 4.72
N CYS A 59 -8.04 -32.51 4.86
CA CYS A 59 -7.41 -33.83 4.97
C CYS A 59 -7.70 -34.48 6.34
N PRO A 60 -8.00 -35.80 6.40
CA PRO A 60 -8.31 -36.49 7.66
C PRO A 60 -7.21 -36.43 8.73
N ASN A 61 -5.95 -36.38 8.31
CA ASN A 61 -4.78 -36.28 9.18
C ASN A 61 -4.54 -34.85 9.72
N ALA A 62 -5.29 -33.86 9.24
CA ALA A 62 -5.18 -32.45 9.64
C ALA A 62 -6.40 -31.98 10.45
N GLN A 63 -7.22 -32.89 10.97
CA GLN A 63 -8.47 -32.56 11.66
C GLN A 63 -8.31 -32.25 13.15
N SER A 64 -7.11 -32.37 13.73
CA SER A 64 -6.90 -31.94 15.11
C SER A 64 -7.03 -30.42 15.23
N ASP A 65 -7.60 -29.96 16.35
CA ASP A 65 -7.86 -28.54 16.59
C ASP A 65 -6.63 -27.65 16.45
N ASP A 66 -5.48 -28.11 16.95
CA ASP A 66 -4.22 -27.36 16.87
C ASP A 66 -3.75 -27.19 15.42
N VAL A 67 -3.92 -28.22 14.58
CA VAL A 67 -3.53 -28.16 13.16
C VAL A 67 -4.49 -27.27 12.38
N GLN A 68 -5.80 -27.36 12.63
CA GLN A 68 -6.80 -26.48 12.01
C GLN A 68 -6.51 -25.00 12.30
N LYS A 69 -6.18 -24.68 13.56
CA LYS A 69 -5.86 -23.30 13.99
C LYS A 69 -4.63 -22.75 13.28
N GLU A 70 -3.55 -23.52 13.17
CA GLU A 70 -2.36 -23.04 12.45
C GLU A 70 -2.64 -22.85 10.95
N ILE A 71 -3.43 -23.73 10.32
CA ILE A 71 -3.83 -23.55 8.92
C ILE A 71 -4.65 -22.26 8.73
N GLU A 72 -5.60 -21.98 9.62
CA GLU A 72 -6.42 -20.76 9.55
C GLU A 72 -5.58 -19.49 9.78
N LYS A 73 -4.62 -19.55 10.69
CA LYS A 73 -3.66 -18.47 10.93
C LYS A 73 -2.78 -18.23 9.71
N ASP A 74 -2.32 -19.28 9.03
CA ASP A 74 -1.53 -19.15 7.81
C ASP A 74 -2.33 -18.49 6.68
N ILE A 75 -3.59 -18.91 6.47
CA ILE A 75 -4.50 -18.28 5.50
C ILE A 75 -4.70 -16.80 5.84
N THR A 76 -4.92 -16.49 7.11
CA THR A 76 -5.11 -15.12 7.60
C THR A 76 -3.85 -14.27 7.37
N ALA A 77 -2.66 -14.82 7.61
CA ALA A 77 -1.40 -14.12 7.39
C ALA A 77 -1.18 -13.76 5.91
N ILE A 78 -1.53 -14.66 4.98
CA ILE A 78 -1.49 -14.38 3.53
C ILE A 78 -2.40 -13.20 3.20
N GLY A 79 -3.63 -13.21 3.71
CA GLY A 79 -4.58 -12.11 3.55
C GLY A 79 -4.06 -10.80 4.14
N GLY A 80 -3.41 -10.83 5.30
CA GLY A 80 -2.82 -9.68 5.95
C GLY A 80 -1.74 -9.00 5.12
N LEU A 81 -0.87 -9.78 4.46
CA LEU A 81 0.12 -9.20 3.54
C LEU A 81 -0.53 -8.54 2.34
N PHE A 82 -1.56 -9.15 1.76
CA PHE A 82 -2.30 -8.55 0.64
C PHE A 82 -2.97 -7.24 1.06
N GLN A 83 -3.59 -7.21 2.25
CA GLN A 83 -4.17 -5.99 2.81
C GLN A 83 -3.14 -4.87 3.01
N PHE A 84 -1.92 -5.21 3.45
CA PHE A 84 -0.84 -4.23 3.54
C PHE A 84 -0.51 -3.61 2.17
N PHE A 85 -0.49 -4.40 1.10
CA PHE A 85 -0.29 -3.87 -0.26
C PHE A 85 -1.43 -2.95 -0.69
N CYS A 86 -2.68 -3.32 -0.42
CA CYS A 86 -3.84 -2.47 -0.67
C CYS A 86 -3.80 -1.17 0.13
N ALA A 87 -3.31 -1.20 1.37
CA ALA A 87 -3.17 0.01 2.20
C ALA A 87 -2.14 0.98 1.61
N ILE A 88 -0.98 0.50 1.15
CA ILE A 88 0.03 1.32 0.46
C ILE A 88 -0.56 1.96 -0.81
N GLU A 89 -1.25 1.17 -1.64
CA GLU A 89 -1.86 1.68 -2.87
C GLU A 89 -2.94 2.72 -2.58
N GLY A 90 -3.80 2.46 -1.60
CA GLY A 90 -4.84 3.40 -1.16
C GLY A 90 -4.26 4.71 -0.61
N GLU A 91 -3.23 4.63 0.23
CA GLU A 91 -2.52 5.80 0.76
C GLU A 91 -1.87 6.61 -0.38
N ALA A 92 -1.16 5.96 -1.29
CA ALA A 92 -0.56 6.62 -2.44
C ALA A 92 -1.60 7.33 -3.33
N ASN A 93 -2.76 6.71 -3.58
CA ASN A 93 -3.81 7.34 -4.38
C ASN A 93 -4.41 8.58 -3.67
N ALA A 94 -4.64 8.49 -2.37
CA ALA A 94 -5.11 9.64 -1.59
C ALA A 94 -4.08 10.80 -1.61
N MET A 95 -2.80 10.49 -1.46
CA MET A 95 -1.73 11.49 -1.45
C MET A 95 -1.50 12.15 -2.82
N ARG A 96 -1.75 11.46 -3.93
CA ARG A 96 -1.72 12.09 -5.27
C ARG A 96 -2.72 13.24 -5.38
N HIS A 97 -3.94 13.03 -4.87
CA HIS A 97 -4.96 14.07 -4.86
C HIS A 97 -4.59 15.22 -3.91
N ALA A 98 -4.01 14.92 -2.76
CA ALA A 98 -3.55 15.94 -1.81
C ALA A 98 -2.45 16.83 -2.41
N ILE A 99 -1.42 16.22 -3.02
CA ILE A 99 -0.32 16.96 -3.68
C ILE A 99 -0.85 17.89 -4.77
N GLU A 100 -1.83 17.45 -5.56
CA GLU A 100 -2.42 18.28 -6.60
C GLU A 100 -3.17 19.48 -6.03
N SER A 101 -3.92 19.27 -4.94
CA SER A 101 -4.59 20.36 -4.22
C SER A 101 -3.60 21.34 -3.61
N ASP A 102 -2.51 20.84 -3.02
CA ASP A 102 -1.48 21.66 -2.39
C ASP A 102 -0.75 22.54 -3.43
N LYS A 103 -0.47 21.99 -4.62
CA LYS A 103 0.11 22.77 -5.73
C LYS A 103 -0.79 23.92 -6.17
N GLN A 104 -2.08 23.66 -6.33
CA GLN A 104 -3.06 24.69 -6.72
C GLN A 104 -3.17 25.78 -5.65
N MET A 105 -3.06 25.41 -4.37
CA MET A 105 -3.05 26.37 -3.26
C MET A 105 -1.79 27.24 -3.29
N ILE A 106 -0.60 26.65 -3.51
CA ILE A 106 0.65 27.42 -3.62
C ILE A 106 0.58 28.39 -4.79
N GLU A 107 0.13 27.96 -5.97
CA GLU A 107 0.00 28.81 -7.16
C GLU A 107 -0.94 30.01 -6.90
N ALA A 108 -2.05 29.79 -6.17
CA ALA A 108 -2.95 30.87 -5.79
C ALA A 108 -2.29 31.86 -4.81
N LEU A 109 -1.57 31.37 -3.79
CA LEU A 109 -0.86 32.22 -2.83
C LEU A 109 0.28 33.02 -3.47
N GLU A 110 1.00 32.42 -4.42
CA GLU A 110 2.05 33.11 -5.18
C GLU A 110 1.46 34.23 -6.05
N ALA A 111 0.31 34.02 -6.67
CA ALA A 111 -0.39 35.04 -7.45
C ALA A 111 -0.95 36.19 -6.58
N GLU A 112 -1.18 35.97 -5.29
CA GLU A 112 -1.61 37.01 -4.32
C GLU A 112 -0.44 37.81 -3.71
N ASP A 113 0.79 37.27 -3.73
CA ASP A 113 2.01 37.94 -3.22
C ASP A 113 2.66 38.87 -4.29
N GLU A 114 2.23 38.79 -5.56
CA GLU A 114 2.60 39.68 -6.70
C GLU A 114 1.83 41.02 -6.73
#